data_AF-A0A8B5XED8-F1
#
_entry.id   AF-A0A8B5XED8-F1
#
_cell.length_a   1.000
_cell.length_b   1.000
_cell.length_c   1.000
_cell.angle_alpha   90.00
_cell.angle_beta   90.00
_cell.angle_gamma   90.00
#
_symmetry.space_group_name_H-M   'P 1'
#
loop_
_entity.id
_entity.type
_entity.pdbx_description
1 polymer ?
#
loop_
_entity_poly.entity_id
_entity_poly.type
_entity_poly.pdbx_seq_one_letter_code
_entity_poly.pdbx_strand_id
1 'polypeptide(L)'
;MDQDPRNEQRPPHQEPYNYHNYQQRQHESIDIDYERQRAAATRDYTTPAVITLILYFVCWLPGIIANVIYYLQAQKDEAMIGRAPQGKGCLLALLLVFNGLIALGVLVYCLLIVFSGAIAAV
;
A
#
# COMPACT_ATOMS: atom_id res chain seq x y z
N MET A 1 69.89 -23.89 -13.17
CA MET A 1 68.53 -24.28 -12.72
C MET A 1 67.65 -23.08 -13.05
N ASP A 2 67.24 -23.02 -14.32
CA ASP A 2 66.46 -21.92 -14.88
C ASP A 2 64.98 -22.28 -14.81
N GLN A 3 64.24 -21.56 -13.96
CA GLN A 3 62.78 -21.60 -13.97
C GLN A 3 62.30 -20.58 -15.01
N ASP A 4 61.78 -21.06 -16.14
CA ASP A 4 61.10 -20.27 -17.17
C ASP A 4 59.74 -19.77 -16.60
N PRO A 5 59.52 -18.46 -16.41
CA PRO A 5 58.28 -17.92 -15.85
C PRO A 5 57.13 -17.86 -16.87
N ARG A 6 57.26 -18.44 -18.08
CA ARG A 6 56.17 -18.61 -19.04
C ARG A 6 55.25 -19.78 -18.68
N ASN A 7 54.87 -19.88 -17.41
CA ASN A 7 53.69 -20.66 -17.04
C ASN A 7 52.46 -19.84 -17.43
N GLU A 8 52.21 -19.90 -18.73
CA GLU A 8 51.12 -19.27 -19.45
C GLU A 8 49.81 -19.81 -18.89
N GLN A 9 49.28 -19.05 -17.94
CA GLN A 9 47.98 -19.25 -17.32
C GLN A 9 46.92 -19.10 -18.41
N ARG A 10 46.67 -20.20 -19.13
CA ARG A 10 45.59 -20.26 -20.12
C ARG A 10 44.29 -19.94 -19.39
N PRO A 11 43.49 -18.97 -19.89
CA PRO A 11 42.18 -18.73 -19.32
C PRO A 11 41.37 -20.04 -19.36
N PRO A 12 40.60 -20.35 -18.31
CA PRO A 12 39.76 -21.53 -18.28
C PRO A 12 38.88 -21.54 -19.53
N HIS A 13 38.84 -22.69 -20.21
CA HIS A 13 37.97 -22.91 -21.36
C HIS A 13 36.55 -22.45 -21.01
N GLN A 14 36.13 -21.35 -21.63
CA GLN A 14 34.78 -20.85 -21.58
C GLN A 14 33.90 -21.89 -22.29
N GLU A 15 33.20 -22.72 -21.51
CA GLU A 15 32.07 -23.48 -22.03
C GLU A 15 31.09 -22.48 -22.67
N PRO A 16 30.51 -22.80 -23.83
CA PRO A 16 29.54 -21.92 -24.48
C PRO A 16 28.31 -21.77 -23.59
N TYR A 17 28.34 -20.72 -22.77
CA TYR A 17 27.25 -20.30 -21.91
C TYR A 17 26.03 -20.07 -22.79
N ASN A 18 24.98 -20.85 -22.53
CA ASN A 18 23.72 -20.84 -23.24
C ASN A 18 22.96 -19.53 -22.95
N TYR A 19 23.37 -18.45 -23.61
CA TYR A 19 22.78 -17.11 -23.49
C TYR A 19 21.28 -17.09 -23.81
N HIS A 20 20.80 -18.04 -24.60
CA HIS A 20 19.41 -18.07 -25.04
C HIS A 20 18.43 -18.31 -23.88
N ASN A 21 18.83 -19.15 -22.91
CA ASN A 21 17.99 -19.44 -21.74
C ASN A 21 17.90 -18.24 -20.76
N TYR A 22 18.92 -17.37 -20.73
CA TYR A 22 18.91 -16.17 -19.89
C TYR A 22 18.02 -15.06 -20.46
N GLN A 23 18.05 -14.85 -21.77
CA GLN A 23 17.17 -13.86 -22.40
C GLN A 23 15.70 -14.24 -22.31
N GLN A 24 15.38 -15.53 -22.41
CA GLN A 24 14.00 -15.99 -22.34
C GLN A 24 13.40 -15.80 -20.94
N ARG A 25 14.17 -16.06 -19.87
CA ARG A 25 13.71 -15.79 -18.49
C ARG A 25 13.53 -14.31 -18.18
N GLN A 26 14.33 -13.44 -18.78
CA GLN A 26 14.19 -12.00 -18.58
C GLN A 26 12.93 -11.45 -19.27
N HIS A 27 12.61 -11.93 -20.47
CA HIS A 27 11.41 -11.49 -21.17
C HIS A 27 10.13 -11.88 -20.43
N GLU A 28 10.07 -13.12 -19.90
CA GLU A 28 8.93 -13.59 -19.11
C GLU A 28 8.74 -12.79 -17.81
N SER A 29 9.83 -12.38 -17.14
CA SER A 29 9.72 -11.54 -15.94
C SER A 29 9.20 -10.12 -16.22
N ILE A 30 9.56 -9.54 -17.37
CA ILE A 30 9.15 -8.18 -17.74
C ILE A 30 7.64 -8.14 -18.04
N ASP A 31 7.09 -9.16 -18.70
CA ASP A 31 5.66 -9.23 -18.99
C ASP A 31 4.81 -9.39 -17.71
N ILE A 32 5.28 -10.20 -16.75
CA ILE A 32 4.58 -10.41 -15.46
C ILE A 32 4.52 -9.11 -14.65
N ASP A 33 5.60 -8.33 -14.65
CA ASP A 33 5.66 -7.06 -13.92
C ASP A 33 4.78 -5.99 -14.59
N TYR A 34 4.73 -5.97 -15.93
CA TYR A 34 3.87 -5.07 -16.68
C TYR A 34 2.37 -5.35 -16.44
N GLU A 35 1.97 -6.63 -16.45
CA GLU A 35 0.61 -7.06 -16.11
C GLU A 35 0.21 -6.65 -14.69
N ARG A 36 1.10 -6.84 -13.70
CA ARG A 36 0.86 -6.42 -12.31
C ARG A 36 0.70 -4.91 -12.17
N GLN A 37 1.56 -4.13 -12.83
CA GLN A 37 1.46 -2.67 -12.83
C GLN A 37 0.16 -2.20 -13.46
N ARG A 38 -0.27 -2.84 -14.55
CA ARG A 38 -1.52 -2.52 -15.23
C ARG A 38 -2.73 -2.86 -14.37
N ALA A 39 -2.73 -4.03 -13.72
CA ALA A 39 -3.77 -4.44 -12.79
C ALA A 39 -3.86 -3.53 -11.55
N ALA A 40 -2.71 -3.03 -11.06
CA ALA A 40 -2.66 -2.05 -9.98
C ALA A 40 -3.16 -0.66 -10.43
N ALA A 41 -2.84 -0.25 -11.65
CA ALA A 41 -3.29 1.02 -12.23
C ALA A 41 -4.80 1.04 -12.56
N THR A 42 -5.40 -0.13 -12.84
CA THR A 42 -6.85 -0.27 -13.09
C THR A 42 -7.66 -0.60 -11.84
N ARG A 43 -7.02 -0.73 -10.66
CA ARG A 43 -7.74 -1.05 -9.43
C ARG A 43 -8.43 0.20 -8.87
N ASP A 44 -9.75 0.24 -9.02
CA ASP A 44 -10.59 1.25 -8.39
C ASP A 44 -10.71 1.00 -6.88
N TYR A 45 -10.11 1.89 -6.09
CA TYR A 45 -10.26 1.90 -4.63
C TYR A 45 -11.62 2.46 -4.16
N THR A 46 -12.49 2.86 -5.09
CA THR A 46 -13.85 3.33 -4.81
C THR A 46 -14.74 2.20 -4.27
N THR A 47 -14.63 1.00 -4.82
CA THR A 47 -15.40 -0.18 -4.37
C THR A 47 -15.09 -0.57 -2.92
N PRO A 48 -13.81 -0.71 -2.51
CA PRO A 48 -13.49 -0.93 -1.10
C PRO A 48 -13.91 0.25 -0.21
N ALA A 49 -13.91 1.50 -0.71
CA ALA A 49 -14.43 2.65 0.03
C ALA A 49 -15.96 2.58 0.29
N VAL A 50 -16.73 2.01 -0.64
CA VAL A 50 -18.17 1.75 -0.44
C VAL A 50 -18.38 0.61 0.57
N ILE A 51 -17.55 -0.43 0.51
CA ILE A 51 -17.59 -1.53 1.48
C ILE A 51 -17.26 -1.03 2.89
N THR A 52 -16.24 -0.18 3.04
CA THR A 52 -15.92 0.42 4.36
C THR A 52 -17.05 1.32 4.86
N LEU A 53 -17.76 2.03 3.98
CA LEU A 53 -18.94 2.82 4.33
C LEU A 53 -20.08 1.94 4.87
N ILE A 54 -20.35 0.79 4.23
CA ILE A 54 -21.34 -0.18 4.71
C ILE A 54 -20.91 -0.79 6.05
N LEU A 55 -19.63 -1.13 6.21
CA LEU A 55 -19.09 -1.62 7.49
C LEU A 55 -19.22 -0.57 8.60
N TYR A 56 -18.95 0.69 8.31
CA TYR A 56 -19.16 1.81 9.24
C TYR A 56 -20.60 1.88 9.75
N PHE A 57 -21.57 1.53 8.91
CA PHE A 57 -22.99 1.55 9.23
C PHE A 57 -23.42 0.41 10.16
N VAL A 58 -22.81 -0.79 10.04
CA VAL A 58 -23.18 -1.97 10.84
C VAL A 58 -22.34 -2.10 12.11
N CYS A 59 -21.05 -1.74 12.05
CA CYS A 59 -20.11 -1.74 13.17
C CYS A 59 -18.99 -0.73 12.89
N TRP A 60 -19.00 0.41 13.59
CA TRP A 60 -17.96 1.46 13.52
C TRP A 60 -16.53 0.89 13.52
N LEU A 61 -16.22 0.01 14.48
CA LEU A 61 -14.87 -0.48 14.76
C LEU A 61 -14.23 -1.19 13.56
N PRO A 62 -14.86 -2.22 12.95
CA PRO A 62 -14.35 -2.85 11.74
C PRO A 62 -14.34 -1.90 10.54
N GLY A 63 -15.23 -0.90 10.46
CA GLY A 63 -15.18 0.14 9.43
C GLY A 63 -13.89 0.96 9.48
N ILE A 64 -13.47 1.41 10.66
CA ILE A 64 -12.19 2.11 10.86
C ILE A 64 -11.01 1.22 10.48
N ILE A 65 -10.99 -0.02 10.98
CA ILE A 65 -9.88 -0.95 10.76
C ILE A 65 -9.68 -1.20 9.25
N ALA A 66 -10.75 -1.50 8.53
CA ALA A 66 -10.69 -1.71 7.09
C ALA A 66 -10.19 -0.46 6.34
N ASN A 67 -10.68 0.73 6.73
CA ASN A 67 -10.27 1.99 6.11
C ASN A 67 -8.77 2.29 6.30
N VAL A 68 -8.22 1.99 7.49
CA VAL A 68 -6.78 2.12 7.77
C VAL A 68 -5.95 1.10 6.99
N ILE A 69 -6.41 -0.15 6.90
CA ILE A 69 -5.70 -1.20 6.14
C ILE A 69 -5.60 -0.81 4.66
N TYR A 70 -6.71 -0.38 4.05
CA TYR A 70 -6.70 0.05 2.64
C TYR A 70 -5.84 1.30 2.41
N TYR A 71 -5.81 2.24 3.36
CA TYR A 71 -4.93 3.40 3.29
C TYR A 71 -3.44 3.01 3.31
N LEU A 72 -3.06 2.09 4.22
CA LEU A 72 -1.70 1.56 4.28
C LEU A 72 -1.32 0.78 3.02
N GLN A 73 -2.27 0.04 2.44
CA GLN A 73 -2.07 -0.67 1.17
C GLN A 73 -1.80 0.32 0.02
N ALA A 74 -2.63 1.36 -0.10
CA ALA A 74 -2.46 2.40 -1.12
C ALA A 74 -1.12 3.15 -0.98
N GLN A 75 -0.63 3.35 0.25
CA GLN A 75 0.67 3.98 0.50
C GLN A 75 1.84 3.09 0.08
N LYS A 76 1.73 1.77 0.28
CA LYS A 76 2.74 0.80 -0.22
C LYS A 76 2.76 0.76 -1.75
N ASP A 77 1.59 0.78 -2.38
CA ASP A 77 1.49 0.81 -3.84
C ASP A 77 2.08 2.11 -4.41
N GLU A 78 1.83 3.27 -3.79
CA GLU A 78 2.44 4.54 -4.18
C GLU A 78 3.98 4.51 -4.10
N ALA A 79 4.53 3.86 -3.08
CA ALA A 79 5.99 3.70 -2.94
C ALA A 79 6.60 2.82 -4.04
N MET A 80 5.84 1.87 -4.60
CA MET A 80 6.32 1.01 -5.68
C MET A 80 6.14 1.62 -7.07
N ILE A 81 5.07 2.40 -7.29
CA ILE A 81 4.69 2.90 -8.62
C ILE A 81 5.17 4.36 -8.82
N GLY A 82 5.56 5.05 -7.75
CA GLY A 82 5.99 6.46 -7.79
C GLY A 82 4.87 7.46 -8.08
N ARG A 83 3.61 6.99 -8.11
CA ARG A 83 2.42 7.81 -8.37
C ARG A 83 1.31 7.40 -7.40
N ALA A 84 0.58 8.39 -6.89
CA ALA A 84 -0.53 8.15 -5.98
C ALA A 84 -1.65 7.35 -6.68
N PRO A 85 -2.12 6.23 -6.10
CA PRO A 85 -3.20 5.43 -6.67
C PRO A 85 -4.53 6.18 -6.63
N GLN A 86 -5.34 5.97 -7.66
CA GLN A 86 -6.64 6.60 -7.83
C GLN A 86 -7.59 6.14 -6.70
N GLY A 87 -8.16 7.09 -5.95
CA GLY A 87 -9.06 6.79 -4.81
C GLY A 87 -8.45 6.93 -3.41
N LYS A 88 -7.14 7.17 -3.27
CA LYS A 88 -6.51 7.46 -1.97
C LYS A 88 -7.16 8.64 -1.23
N GLY A 89 -7.51 9.70 -1.97
CA GLY A 89 -8.18 10.88 -1.43
C GLY A 89 -9.60 10.59 -0.92
N CYS A 90 -10.32 9.67 -1.56
CA CYS A 90 -11.65 9.26 -1.12
C CYS A 90 -11.58 8.51 0.21
N LEU A 91 -10.64 7.56 0.33
CA LEU A 91 -10.36 6.83 1.57
C LEU A 91 -10.02 7.77 2.73
N LEU A 92 -9.13 8.73 2.49
CA LEU A 92 -8.74 9.72 3.50
C LEU A 92 -9.91 10.63 3.88
N ALA A 93 -10.69 11.11 2.90
CA ALA A 93 -11.87 11.92 3.16
C ALA A 93 -12.91 11.15 3.98
N LEU A 94 -13.16 9.88 3.67
CA LEU A 94 -14.09 9.02 4.43
C LEU A 94 -13.62 8.85 5.88
N LEU A 95 -12.31 8.61 6.08
CA LEU A 95 -11.73 8.48 7.41
C LEU A 95 -11.86 9.77 8.21
N LEU A 96 -11.56 10.92 7.59
CA LEU A 96 -11.57 12.21 8.24
C LEU A 96 -13.00 12.70 8.55
N VAL A 97 -13.94 12.51 7.63
CA VAL A 97 -15.35 12.87 7.82
C VAL A 97 -15.97 12.03 8.93
N PHE A 98 -15.90 10.70 8.86
CA PHE A 98 -16.54 9.86 9.87
C PHE A 98 -15.89 10.02 11.25
N ASN A 99 -14.55 9.98 11.32
CA ASN A 99 -13.85 10.07 12.59
C ASN A 99 -13.95 11.50 13.18
N GLY A 100 -13.91 12.54 12.33
CA GLY A 100 -14.08 13.93 12.76
C GLY A 100 -15.48 14.22 13.28
N LEU A 101 -16.52 13.72 12.61
CA LEU A 101 -17.93 13.93 13.01
C LEU A 101 -18.23 13.20 14.33
N ILE A 102 -17.67 12.00 14.50
CA ILE A 102 -17.68 11.26 15.76
C ILE A 102 -16.95 12.01 16.88
N ALA A 103 -15.71 12.46 16.63
CA ALA A 103 -14.91 13.15 17.63
C ALA A 103 -15.59 14.45 18.08
N LEU A 104 -16.20 15.18 17.13
CA LEU A 104 -17.02 16.35 17.42
C LEU A 104 -18.24 15.98 18.28
N GLY A 105 -18.96 14.91 17.93
CA GLY A 105 -20.10 14.43 18.71
C GLY A 105 -19.73 14.07 20.15
N VAL A 106 -18.63 13.34 20.35
CA VAL A 106 -18.11 12.99 21.68
C VAL A 106 -17.70 14.24 22.46
N LEU A 107 -17.03 15.20 21.82
CA LEU A 107 -16.62 16.45 22.45
C LEU A 107 -17.84 17.27 22.91
N VAL A 108 -18.84 17.43 22.04
CA VAL A 108 -20.09 18.12 22.40
C VAL A 108 -20.82 17.39 23.52
N TYR A 109 -20.91 16.07 23.47
CA TYR A 109 -21.53 15.26 24.51
C TYR A 109 -20.82 15.43 25.86
N CYS A 110 -19.49 15.37 25.90
CA CYS A 110 -18.69 15.62 27.10
C CYS A 110 -18.93 17.03 27.65
N LEU A 111 -18.94 18.06 26.79
CA LEU A 111 -19.24 19.43 27.21
C LEU A 111 -20.65 19.51 27.82
N LEU A 112 -21.66 18.90 27.19
CA LEU A 112 -23.03 18.88 27.74
C LEU A 112 -23.09 18.20 29.11
N ILE A 113 -22.37 17.10 29.33
CA ILE A 113 -22.28 16.46 30.67
C ILE A 113 -21.62 17.39 31.69
N VAL A 114 -20.51 18.02 31.33
CA VAL A 114 -19.78 18.94 32.24
C VAL A 114 -20.65 20.16 32.57
N PHE A 115 -21.29 20.76 31.58
CA PHE A 115 -22.17 21.91 31.78
C PHE A 115 -23.44 21.55 32.55
N SER A 116 -24.09 20.41 32.23
CA SER A 116 -25.28 19.98 32.99
C SER A 116 -24.94 19.63 34.44
N GLY A 117 -23.80 18.99 34.69
CA GLY A 117 -23.31 18.73 36.05
C GLY A 117 -22.96 20.01 36.81
N ALA A 118 -22.34 21.00 36.13
CA ALA A 118 -22.02 22.29 36.74
C ALA A 118 -23.27 23.10 37.10
N ILE A 119 -24.31 23.06 36.26
CA ILE A 119 -25.59 23.75 36.53
C ILE A 119 -26.34 23.09 37.70
N ALA A 120 -26.27 21.76 37.84
CA ALA A 120 -26.92 21.06 38.94
C ALA A 120 -26.25 21.29 40.31
N ALA A 121 -25.02 21.80 40.34
CA ALA A 121 -24.25 22.05 41.56
C ALA A 121 -24.34 23.49 42.09
N VAL A 122 -24.99 24.40 41.34
CA VAL A 122 -25.19 25.82 41.68
C VAL A 122 -26.62 26.04 42.17
#